data_AF-A0A0F9REI6-F1
#
_entry.id   AF-A0A0F9REI6-F1
#
_cell.length_a   1.000
_cell.length_b   1.000
_cell.length_c   1.000
_cell.angle_alpha   90.00
_cell.angle_beta   90.00
_cell.angle_gamma   90.00
#
_symmetry.space_group_name_H-M   'P 1'
#
loop_
_entity.id
_entity.type
_entity.pdbx_description
1 polymer ?
#
loop_
_entity_poly.entity_id
_entity_poly.type
_entity_poly.pdbx_seq_one_letter_code
_entity_poly.pdbx_strand_id
1 'polypeptide(L)' 'MKIGKPTTGIPQAAKGSGRFMEVWKAAEALKSGQSLPVEFADAAEAHTARVGMVATAGRKGLFVRQRGTTIYITKNGAN' A
#
# COMPACT_ATOMS: atom_id res chain seq x y z
N MET A 1 10.60 8.48 -29.25
CA MET A 1 9.42 7.93 -28.56
C MET A 1 9.67 7.95 -27.06
N LYS A 2 8.91 8.75 -26.29
CA LYS A 2 9.10 8.91 -24.83
C LYS A 2 8.30 7.82 -24.10
N ILE A 3 8.96 6.73 -23.71
CA ILE A 3 8.39 5.77 -22.77
C ILE A 3 8.51 6.40 -21.39
N GLY A 4 7.37 6.84 -20.83
CA GLY A 4 7.26 7.08 -19.40
C GLY A 4 7.51 5.75 -18.70
N LYS A 5 8.71 5.58 -18.15
CA LYS A 5 9.15 4.36 -17.49
C LYS A 5 8.10 3.95 -16.44
N PRO A 6 7.57 2.72 -16.45
CA PRO A 6 6.79 2.22 -15.33
C PRO A 6 7.71 2.28 -14.10
N THR A 7 7.28 3.04 -13.10
CA THR A 7 7.98 3.23 -11.84
C THR A 7 8.24 1.85 -11.24
N THR A 8 9.52 1.50 -11.20
CA THR A 8 10.20 0.52 -10.36
C THR A 8 9.29 -0.46 -9.62
N GLY A 9 9.30 -1.71 -10.08
CA GLY A 9 9.06 -2.93 -9.29
C GLY A 9 8.08 -2.77 -8.14
N ILE A 10 6.79 -2.82 -8.45
CA ILE A 10 5.75 -3.09 -7.47
C ILE A 10 6.17 -4.36 -6.70
N PRO A 11 6.49 -4.26 -5.38
CA PRO A 11 6.85 -5.42 -4.59
C PRO A 11 5.70 -6.41 -4.64
N GLN A 12 6.04 -7.69 -4.85
CA GLN A 12 5.09 -8.79 -4.93
C GLN A 12 4.10 -8.70 -3.77
N ALA A 13 2.83 -8.51 -4.11
CA ALA A 13 1.74 -8.26 -3.19
C ALA A 13 1.81 -9.18 -1.97
N ALA A 14 1.80 -8.59 -0.78
CA ALA A 14 1.66 -9.32 0.48
C ALA A 14 0.25 -9.92 0.56
N LYS A 15 0.03 -11.04 -0.12
CA LYS A 15 -1.17 -11.86 0.03
C LYS A 15 -1.20 -12.41 1.46
N GLY A 16 -2.28 -12.12 2.18
CA GLY A 16 -2.64 -12.77 3.44
C GLY A 16 -2.36 -11.96 4.70
N SER A 17 -3.36 -11.99 5.58
CA SER A 17 -3.48 -11.34 6.90
C SER A 17 -2.37 -11.65 7.92
N GLY A 18 -1.47 -12.58 7.64
CA GLY A 18 -0.26 -12.84 8.45
C GLY A 18 0.91 -11.88 8.19
N ARG A 19 0.85 -11.08 7.11
CA ARG A 19 1.97 -10.23 6.66
C ARG A 19 1.78 -8.73 6.93
N PHE A 20 0.77 -8.32 7.69
CA PHE A 20 0.53 -6.88 7.96
C PHE A 20 1.77 -6.19 8.55
N MET A 21 2.53 -6.87 9.42
CA MET A 21 3.81 -6.34 9.91
C MET A 21 4.83 -6.12 8.79
N GLU A 22 4.95 -7.04 7.85
CA GLU A 22 5.84 -6.90 6.69
C GLU A 22 5.38 -5.77 5.77
N VAL A 23 4.06 -5.65 5.56
CA VAL A 23 3.45 -4.56 4.79
C VAL A 23 3.78 -3.21 5.43
N TRP A 24 3.66 -3.08 6.75
CA TRP A 24 4.02 -1.83 7.44
C TRP A 24 5.51 -1.55 7.34
N LYS A 25 6.37 -2.54 7.55
CA LYS A 25 7.83 -2.38 7.43
C LYS A 25 8.23 -1.95 6.01
N ALA A 26 7.61 -2.55 4.99
CA ALA A 26 7.81 -2.17 3.58
C ALA A 26 7.27 -0.76 3.30
N ALA A 27 6.10 -0.41 3.85
CA ALA A 27 5.51 0.92 3.71
C ALA A 27 6.34 2.02 4.42
N GLU A 28 6.96 1.72 5.56
CA GLU A 28 7.86 2.62 6.27
C GLU A 28 9.16 2.88 5.50
N ALA A 29 9.66 1.86 4.80
CA ALA A 29 10.83 1.95 3.92
C ALA A 29 10.57 2.73 2.61
N LEU A 30 9.32 3.03 2.27
CA LEU A 30 8.99 3.83 1.10
C LEU A 30 9.60 5.24 1.22
N LYS A 31 9.95 5.82 0.07
CA LYS A 31 10.24 7.25 -0.04
C LYS A 31 8.94 8.02 -0.21
N SER A 32 8.96 9.31 0.14
CA SER A 32 7.88 10.26 -0.16
C SER A 32 7.37 10.11 -1.59
N GLY A 33 6.05 9.99 -1.75
CA GLY A 33 5.39 9.82 -3.05
C GLY A 33 5.42 8.40 -3.63
N GLN A 34 6.13 7.46 -3.00
CA GLN A 34 6.05 6.05 -3.39
C GLN A 34 4.85 5.35 -2.78
N SER A 35 4.37 4.31 -3.47
CA SER A 35 3.22 3.52 -3.06
C SER A 35 3.54 2.03 -3.06
N LEU A 36 3.12 1.33 -2.01
CA LEU A 36 3.15 -0.12 -1.90
C LEU A 36 1.74 -0.66 -2.19
N PRO A 37 1.54 -1.41 -3.29
CA PRO A 37 0.28 -2.08 -3.53
C PRO A 37 0.23 -3.43 -2.81
N VAL A 38 -0.93 -3.73 -2.23
CA VAL A 38 -1.25 -4.95 -1.51
C VAL A 38 -2.51 -5.53 -2.13
N GLU A 39 -2.38 -6.67 -2.78
CA GLU A 39 -3.48 -7.35 -3.47
C GLU A 39 -4.10 -8.41 -2.56
N PHE A 40 -5.43 -8.37 -2.48
CA PHE A 40 -6.25 -9.30 -1.70
C PHE A 40 -6.99 -10.26 -2.62
N ALA A 41 -7.50 -11.34 -2.05
CA ALA A 41 -8.23 -12.36 -2.82
C ALA A 41 -9.51 -11.79 -3.45
N ASP A 42 -10.19 -10.90 -2.73
CA ASP A 42 -11.44 -10.27 -3.16
C ASP A 42 -11.60 -8.84 -2.64
N ALA A 43 -12.60 -8.14 -3.16
CA ALA A 43 -12.83 -6.74 -2.86
C ALA A 43 -13.39 -6.50 -1.45
N ALA A 44 -14.08 -7.49 -0.86
CA ALA A 44 -14.62 -7.39 0.50
C ALA A 44 -13.49 -7.56 1.54
N GLU A 45 -12.55 -8.47 1.28
CA GLU A 45 -11.32 -8.62 2.06
C GLU A 45 -10.47 -7.36 1.99
N ALA A 46 -10.25 -6.82 0.79
CA ALA A 46 -9.56 -5.55 0.59
C ALA A 46 -10.25 -4.39 1.33
N HIS A 47 -11.59 -4.34 1.31
CA HIS A 47 -12.34 -3.29 1.99
C HIS A 47 -12.18 -3.37 3.51
N THR A 48 -12.35 -4.57 4.07
CA THR A 48 -12.20 -4.82 5.52
C THR A 48 -10.78 -4.49 5.98
N ALA A 49 -9.76 -4.93 5.23
CA ALA A 49 -8.37 -4.61 5.50
C ALA A 49 -8.11 -3.10 5.43
N ARG A 50 -8.61 -2.41 4.39
CA ARG A 50 -8.46 -0.95 4.25
C ARG A 50 -9.00 -0.22 5.47
N VAL A 51 -10.20 -0.56 5.93
CA VAL A 51 -10.83 0.09 7.09
C VAL A 51 -9.95 -0.07 8.34
N GLY A 52 -9.42 -1.26 8.60
CA GLY A 52 -8.49 -1.49 9.73
C GLY A 52 -7.15 -0.79 9.57
N MET A 53 -6.66 -0.64 8.34
CA MET A 53 -5.36 -0.03 8.05
C MET A 53 -5.37 1.50 8.10
N VAL A 54 -6.50 2.16 7.81
CA VAL A 54 -6.60 3.63 7.76
C VAL A 54 -6.13 4.30 9.06
N ALA A 55 -6.55 3.78 10.21
CA ALA A 55 -6.18 4.37 11.50
C ALA A 55 -4.66 4.26 11.77
N THR A 56 -4.08 3.10 11.46
CA THR A 56 -2.64 2.83 11.68
C THR A 56 -1.78 3.58 10.66
N ALA A 57 -2.21 3.63 9.40
CA ALA A 57 -1.54 4.38 8.34
C ALA A 57 -1.46 5.87 8.69
N GLY A 58 -2.56 6.47 9.15
CA GLY A 58 -2.59 7.87 9.56
C GLY A 58 -1.58 8.19 10.67
N ARG A 59 -1.46 7.33 11.68
CA ARG A 59 -0.46 7.48 12.75
C ARG A 59 0.98 7.39 12.26
N LYS A 60 1.23 6.72 11.14
CA LYS A 60 2.55 6.55 10.51
C LYS A 60 2.83 7.56 9.40
N GLY A 61 1.95 8.54 9.15
CA GLY A 61 2.08 9.48 8.04
C GLY A 61 1.90 8.83 6.67
N LEU A 62 1.19 7.70 6.61
CA LEU A 62 0.89 6.95 5.39
C LEU A 62 -0.56 7.20 4.97
N PHE A 63 -0.80 7.18 3.66
CA PHE A 63 -2.12 7.26 3.05
C PHE A 63 -2.52 5.91 2.46
N VAL A 64 -3.78 5.52 2.58
CA VAL A 64 -4.29 4.24 2.05
C VAL A 64 -5.43 4.48 1.09
N ARG A 65 -5.31 3.91 -0.12
CA ARG A 65 -6.33 3.99 -1.18
C ARG A 65 -6.63 2.61 -1.73
N GLN A 66 -7.90 2.23 -1.84
CA GLN A 66 -8.31 0.98 -2.48
C GLN A 66 -8.68 1.23 -3.95
N ARG A 67 -8.34 0.27 -4.82
CA ARG A 67 -8.80 0.17 -6.21
C ARG A 67 -9.10 -1.30 -6.51
N GLY A 68 -10.38 -1.67 -6.59
CA GLY A 68 -10.79 -3.07 -6.73
C GLY A 68 -10.35 -3.91 -5.53
N THR A 69 -9.58 -4.96 -5.80
CA THR A 69 -9.00 -5.87 -4.80
C THR A 69 -7.63 -5.44 -4.29
N THR A 70 -7.10 -4.31 -4.77
CA THR A 70 -5.75 -3.82 -4.40
C THR A 70 -5.84 -2.59 -3.50
N ILE A 71 -5.07 -2.57 -2.41
CA ILE A 71 -4.86 -1.41 -1.55
C ILE A 71 -3.48 -0.83 -1.83
N TYR A 72 -3.41 0.47 -2.05
CA TYR A 72 -2.18 1.24 -2.24
C TYR A 72 -1.89 2.00 -0.96
N ILE A 73 -0.72 1.75 -0.37
CA ILE A 73 -0.20 2.45 0.81
C ILE A 73 0.86 3.41 0.33
N THR A 74 0.59 4.71 0.39
CA THR A 74 1.48 5.77 -0.10
C THR A 74 2.12 6.48 1.08
N LYS A 75 3.43 6.76 1.02
CA LYS A 75 4.07 7.60 2.03
C LYS A 75 3.82 9.07 1.70
N ASN A 76 3.14 9.77 2.61
CA ASN A 76 2.90 11.19 2.41
C ASN A 76 4.23 11.94 2.43
N GLY A 77 4.40 12.83 1.48
CA GLY A 77 5.61 13.62 1.29
C GLY A 77 5.66 14.92 2.05
N ALA A 78 4.70 15.15 2.94
CA ALA A 78 4.64 16.34 3.76
C ALA A 78 5.73 16.24 4.85
N ASN A 79 6.90 16.74 4.49
CA ASN A 79 7.89 17.28 5.41
C ASN A 79 7.32 18.55 6.05
#